data_AF-A0A849PS62-F1
#
_entry.id   AF-A0A849PS62-F1
#
_cell.length_a   1.000
_cell.length_b   1.000
_cell.length_c   1.000
_cell.angle_alpha   90.00
_cell.angle_beta   90.00
_cell.angle_gamma   90.00
#
_symmetry.space_group_name_H-M   'P 1'
#
loop_
_entity.id
_entity.type
_entity.pdbx_description
1 polymer ?
#
loop_
_entity_poly.entity_id
_entity_poly.type
_entity_poly.pdbx_seq_one_letter_code
_entity_poly.pdbx_strand_id
1 'polypeptide(L)'
;MKNKNSLSLISAIMISLLFISGCTGFGGTGAQDSSENIIKDPSECISITDEAEKIACFTQAATYKKDIDICTENIDIEPLRDGCIMAVAIAKDDEDLCDLMSNMTKETTSQDKMCKAMITLDTKYCDQIKVFGGMGQSMMIGTCYAFIVEKTKDAKICEQLSSEIAKSYCYMAAANVTGDIEYCRMIPKESQRDDCYFNYATSTGKWEYCADITASWDRKDCYTQASIKAKDPDGCMKLAYPDECLLEISELTGNISICAQIGTSTHKKKCYTSTIQKIIDTGKVSGCEKIPEDTTRYGCMIAFAEKERDTKICKNIPATYIEHKECYMTAFTFETSPKACNPFEDDKTIWKVCSNAVAKNAESISTCEKIKHEPSQLLCRAKIQDDPEICYSIYIGKWSATEELDLISDCITEIALSNPSSDSIGLCNSIKISDDIAEKMENMNTLDSGRERLEYNIKKCKEKVISKMLSIDDPEAQALCREEDGEISEDRKSCWINPGHSAVNANCFTQECLGKY
;
A
#
# COMPACT_ATOMS: atom_id res chain seq x y z
N MET A 1 19.14 13.56 38.87
CA MET A 1 17.72 13.95 38.77
C MET A 1 17.31 13.75 37.32
N LYS A 2 16.69 12.60 37.01
CA LYS A 2 16.34 12.19 35.65
C LYS A 2 14.91 12.65 35.33
N ASN A 3 14.76 13.22 34.14
CA ASN A 3 13.55 13.76 33.55
C ASN A 3 12.45 12.67 33.50
N LYS A 4 11.49 12.71 34.44
CA LYS A 4 10.35 11.78 34.58
C LYS A 4 9.03 12.33 34.00
N ASN A 5 9.05 13.51 33.40
CA ASN A 5 7.82 14.28 33.16
C ASN A 5 7.16 14.03 31.78
N SER A 6 7.87 13.46 30.80
CA SER A 6 7.30 13.25 29.45
C SER A 6 6.30 12.10 29.37
N LEU A 7 6.46 11.05 30.18
CA LEU A 7 5.55 9.89 30.17
C LEU A 7 4.20 10.19 30.85
N SER A 8 4.13 11.19 31.74
CA SER A 8 2.91 11.54 32.47
C SER A 8 1.89 12.31 31.60
N LEU A 9 2.39 13.12 30.66
CA LEU A 9 1.58 13.97 29.78
C LEU A 9 0.79 13.14 28.75
N ILE A 10 1.38 12.05 28.25
CA ILE A 10 0.75 11.17 27.24
C ILE A 10 -0.41 10.37 27.85
N SER A 11 -0.28 9.88 29.09
CA SER A 11 -1.41 9.27 29.83
C SER A 11 -2.54 10.27 30.08
N ALA A 12 -2.23 11.52 30.43
CA ALA A 12 -3.24 12.55 30.68
C ALA A 12 -4.05 12.89 29.41
N ILE A 13 -3.39 12.93 28.24
CA ILE A 13 -4.05 13.17 26.94
C ILE A 13 -4.97 12.01 26.53
N MET A 14 -4.58 10.76 26.82
CA MET A 14 -5.44 9.59 26.56
C MET A 14 -6.73 9.62 27.38
N ILE A 15 -6.69 10.15 28.60
CA ILE A 15 -7.86 10.28 29.46
C ILE A 15 -8.77 11.42 29.00
N SER A 16 -8.22 12.54 28.50
CA SER A 16 -9.02 13.61 27.88
C SER A 16 -9.71 13.16 26.59
N LEU A 17 -9.08 12.27 25.79
CA LEU A 17 -9.68 11.70 24.58
C LEU A 17 -10.80 10.70 24.88
N LEU A 18 -10.74 9.98 26.01
CA LEU A 18 -11.81 9.07 26.45
C LEU A 18 -13.12 9.79 26.81
N PHE A 19 -13.08 11.09 27.13
CA PHE A 19 -14.29 11.88 27.38
C PHE A 19 -14.94 12.45 26.10
N ILE A 20 -14.21 12.51 24.97
CA ILE A 20 -14.74 13.01 23.68
C ILE A 20 -15.17 11.86 22.76
N SER A 21 -14.60 10.66 22.91
CA SER A 21 -14.92 9.49 22.05
C SER A 21 -16.23 8.76 22.41
N GLY A 22 -17.08 9.31 23.29
CA GLY A 22 -18.31 8.66 23.76
C GLY A 22 -19.48 8.62 22.76
N CYS A 23 -19.37 9.23 21.58
CA CYS A 23 -20.48 9.35 20.63
C CYS A 23 -20.10 9.18 19.15
N THR A 24 -19.19 8.27 18.78
CA THR A 24 -19.14 7.75 17.41
C THR A 24 -18.72 6.28 17.39
N GLY A 25 -19.69 5.39 17.25
CA GLY A 25 -19.42 4.03 16.78
C GLY A 25 -18.98 4.12 15.32
N PHE A 26 -17.67 4.14 15.07
CA PHE A 26 -17.10 3.88 13.75
C PHE A 26 -15.78 3.14 13.92
N GLY A 27 -15.76 1.90 13.44
CA GLY A 27 -14.52 1.16 13.20
C GLY A 27 -13.70 1.90 12.16
N GLY A 28 -12.66 2.58 12.61
CA GLY A 28 -11.67 3.24 11.78
C GLY A 28 -10.28 2.89 12.29
N THR A 29 -9.64 1.95 11.61
CA THR A 29 -8.23 1.59 11.77
C THR A 29 -7.36 2.78 11.34
N GLY A 30 -7.09 3.71 12.26
CA GLY A 30 -6.33 4.92 11.90
C GLY A 30 -5.79 5.79 13.03
N ALA A 31 -5.81 5.34 14.29
CA ALA A 31 -5.15 6.05 15.39
C ALA A 31 -3.69 5.56 15.55
N GLN A 32 -2.83 5.82 14.55
CA GLN A 32 -1.38 5.74 14.71
C GLN A 32 -0.78 7.09 14.31
N ASP A 33 0.04 7.66 15.22
CA ASP A 33 0.90 8.84 15.04
C ASP A 33 0.30 10.26 15.00
N SER A 34 -0.65 10.60 15.88
CA SER A 34 -0.97 12.02 16.18
C SER A 34 -0.03 12.70 17.20
N SER A 35 1.13 12.09 17.50
CA SER A 35 2.01 12.56 18.59
C SER A 35 2.91 13.76 18.26
N GLU A 36 2.90 14.29 17.02
CA GLU A 36 3.90 15.28 16.60
C GLU A 36 3.45 16.74 16.47
N ASN A 37 2.15 17.06 16.54
CA ASN A 37 1.70 18.46 16.51
C ASN A 37 1.13 18.89 17.87
N ILE A 38 2.01 19.03 18.86
CA ILE A 38 1.66 19.72 20.12
C ILE A 38 1.47 21.20 19.79
N ILE A 39 0.21 21.65 19.74
CA ILE A 39 -0.14 23.05 19.53
C ILE A 39 0.31 23.86 20.74
N LYS A 40 1.29 24.74 20.53
CA LYS A 40 1.87 25.57 21.60
C LYS A 40 1.18 26.92 21.71
N ASP A 41 0.57 27.42 20.64
CA ASP A 41 -0.06 28.72 20.62
C ASP A 41 -1.60 28.62 20.52
N PRO A 42 -2.34 29.01 21.57
CA PRO A 42 -3.81 29.07 21.55
C PRO A 42 -4.38 29.90 20.40
N SER A 43 -3.62 30.85 19.85
CA SER A 43 -4.07 31.66 18.72
C SER A 43 -4.36 30.82 17.47
N GLU A 44 -3.68 29.69 17.30
CA GLU A 44 -3.90 28.75 16.19
C GLU A 44 -5.29 28.07 16.29
N CYS A 45 -5.77 27.83 17.53
CA CYS A 45 -7.06 27.21 17.78
C CYS A 45 -8.25 28.08 17.34
N ILE A 46 -8.09 29.40 17.29
CA ILE A 46 -9.15 30.33 16.87
C ILE A 46 -9.61 30.07 15.42
N SER A 47 -8.69 29.57 14.59
CA SER A 47 -8.94 29.30 13.17
C SER A 47 -9.70 28.01 12.87
N ILE A 48 -9.86 27.13 13.87
CA ILE A 48 -10.57 25.86 13.73
C ILE A 48 -12.08 26.14 13.70
N THR A 49 -12.76 25.63 12.66
CA THR A 49 -14.18 25.86 12.43
C THR A 49 -15.09 24.90 13.20
N ASP A 50 -14.63 23.66 13.42
CA ASP A 50 -15.38 22.68 14.21
C ASP A 50 -15.21 22.99 15.71
N GLU A 51 -16.32 23.17 16.41
CA GLU A 51 -16.30 23.60 17.81
C GLU A 51 -15.69 22.53 18.74
N ALA A 52 -15.86 21.24 18.43
CA ALA A 52 -15.31 20.16 19.24
C ALA A 52 -13.78 20.08 19.07
N GLU A 53 -13.30 20.17 17.84
CA GLU A 53 -11.86 20.25 17.53
C GLU A 53 -11.21 21.50 18.14
N LYS A 54 -11.91 22.64 18.07
CA LYS A 54 -11.47 23.90 18.65
C LYS A 54 -11.30 23.82 20.17
N ILE A 55 -12.29 23.26 20.88
CA ILE A 55 -12.22 23.04 22.33
C ILE A 55 -11.10 22.06 22.69
N ALA A 56 -10.93 20.98 21.91
CA ALA A 56 -9.82 20.05 22.10
C ALA A 56 -8.46 20.74 21.92
N CYS A 57 -8.34 21.62 20.92
CA CYS A 57 -7.14 22.43 20.68
C CYS A 57 -6.82 23.34 21.87
N PHE A 58 -7.80 24.11 22.37
CA PHE A 58 -7.59 24.96 23.54
C PHE A 58 -7.22 24.16 24.78
N THR A 59 -7.85 23.00 25.00
CA THR A 59 -7.53 22.11 26.11
C THR A 59 -6.08 21.61 26.05
N GLN A 60 -5.61 21.21 24.86
CA GLN A 60 -4.21 20.80 24.66
C GLN A 60 -3.25 21.97 24.92
N ALA A 61 -3.53 23.15 24.36
CA ALA A 61 -2.71 24.33 24.54
C ALA A 61 -2.64 24.77 26.01
N ALA A 62 -3.78 24.78 26.72
CA ALA A 62 -3.89 25.05 28.15
C ALA A 62 -3.07 24.06 28.98
N THR A 63 -3.23 22.76 28.72
CA THR A 63 -2.51 21.68 29.42
C THR A 63 -0.99 21.78 29.19
N TYR A 64 -0.57 22.06 27.95
CA TYR A 64 0.84 22.22 27.59
C TYR A 64 1.46 23.45 28.25
N LYS A 65 0.78 24.61 28.16
CA LYS A 65 1.23 25.87 28.78
C LYS A 65 1.04 25.89 30.29
N LYS A 66 0.27 24.95 30.84
CA LYS A 66 -0.16 24.92 32.24
C LYS A 66 -0.88 26.21 32.64
N ASP A 67 -1.65 26.76 31.72
CA ASP A 67 -2.29 28.07 31.85
C ASP A 67 -3.81 27.90 31.83
N ILE A 68 -4.42 28.17 32.98
CA ILE A 68 -5.85 27.98 33.21
C ILE A 68 -6.68 29.07 32.54
N ASP A 69 -6.09 30.25 32.31
CA ASP A 69 -6.78 31.38 31.72
C ASP A 69 -7.23 31.03 30.30
N ILE A 70 -6.45 30.19 29.59
CA ILE A 70 -6.83 29.63 28.29
C ILE A 70 -8.17 28.87 28.38
N CYS A 71 -8.38 28.06 29.43
CA CYS A 71 -9.64 27.35 29.62
C CYS A 71 -10.79 28.31 29.92
N THR A 72 -10.58 29.30 30.80
CA THR A 72 -11.66 30.19 31.25
C THR A 72 -12.04 31.26 30.24
N GLU A 73 -11.09 31.69 29.40
CA GLU A 73 -11.31 32.76 28.41
C GLU A 73 -11.82 32.24 27.05
N ASN A 74 -11.56 30.97 26.72
CA ASN A 74 -11.81 30.44 25.37
C ASN A 74 -12.84 29.29 25.32
N ILE A 75 -13.30 28.78 26.46
CA ILE A 75 -14.28 27.68 26.52
C ILE A 75 -15.48 28.11 27.37
N ASP A 76 -16.58 28.45 26.71
CA ASP A 76 -17.81 28.93 27.37
C ASP A 76 -18.73 27.78 27.84
N ILE A 77 -18.53 26.57 27.30
CA ILE A 77 -19.34 25.39 27.65
C ILE A 77 -18.81 24.80 28.95
N GLU A 78 -19.52 25.06 30.05
CA GLU A 78 -19.10 24.76 31.43
C GLU A 78 -18.58 23.32 31.66
N PRO A 79 -19.26 22.22 31.23
CA PRO A 79 -18.70 20.87 31.37
C PRO A 79 -17.36 20.66 30.64
N LEU A 80 -17.18 21.32 29.49
CA LEU A 80 -15.96 21.22 28.68
C LEU A 80 -14.85 22.09 29.28
N ARG A 81 -15.20 23.26 29.81
CA ARG A 81 -14.29 24.14 30.56
C ARG A 81 -13.75 23.44 31.81
N ASP A 82 -14.61 22.80 32.59
CA ASP A 82 -14.20 22.05 33.79
C ASP A 82 -13.27 20.88 33.43
N GLY A 83 -13.53 20.21 32.30
CA GLY A 83 -12.61 19.22 31.74
C GLY A 83 -11.23 19.79 31.40
N CYS A 84 -11.17 21.00 30.81
CA CYS A 84 -9.92 21.71 30.54
C CYS A 84 -9.20 22.10 31.84
N ILE A 85 -9.91 22.65 32.82
CA ILE A 85 -9.36 23.02 34.14
C ILE A 85 -8.75 21.80 34.84
N MET A 86 -9.47 20.67 34.86
CA MET A 86 -8.98 19.41 35.43
C MET A 86 -7.67 18.95 34.75
N ALA A 87 -7.59 19.04 33.41
CA ALA A 87 -6.38 18.67 32.68
C ALA A 87 -5.19 19.57 33.05
N VAL A 88 -5.42 20.89 33.18
CA VAL A 88 -4.40 21.85 33.65
C VAL A 88 -3.98 21.56 35.10
N ALA A 89 -4.92 21.27 35.99
CA ALA A 89 -4.67 20.93 37.39
C ALA A 89 -3.77 19.69 37.52
N ILE A 90 -4.10 18.62 36.78
CA ILE A 90 -3.29 17.38 36.72
C ILE A 90 -1.90 17.66 36.13
N ALA A 91 -1.80 18.48 35.09
CA ALA A 91 -0.50 18.82 34.49
C ALA A 91 0.36 19.70 35.41
N LYS A 92 -0.26 20.52 36.26
CA LYS A 92 0.42 21.35 37.27
C LYS A 92 0.75 20.62 38.56
N ASP A 93 0.07 19.51 38.86
CA ASP A 93 0.08 18.88 40.18
C ASP A 93 -0.43 19.86 41.26
N ASP A 94 -1.48 20.62 40.93
CA ASP A 94 -2.01 21.72 41.72
C ASP A 94 -3.49 21.45 42.07
N GLU A 95 -3.71 20.93 43.29
CA GLU A 95 -5.03 20.53 43.80
C GLU A 95 -5.99 21.71 43.94
N ASP A 96 -5.48 22.92 44.22
CA ASP A 96 -6.31 24.11 44.43
C ASP A 96 -7.05 24.51 43.15
N LEU A 97 -6.48 24.20 41.98
CA LEU A 97 -7.16 24.40 40.70
C LEU A 97 -8.40 23.52 40.53
N CYS A 98 -8.49 22.39 41.25
CA CYS A 98 -9.71 21.57 41.22
C CYS A 98 -10.91 22.30 41.85
N ASP A 99 -10.69 23.26 42.75
CA ASP A 99 -11.75 24.05 43.39
C ASP A 99 -12.32 25.14 42.46
N LEU A 100 -11.67 25.40 41.32
CA LEU A 100 -12.12 26.35 40.31
C LEU A 100 -13.15 25.75 39.34
N MET A 101 -13.34 24.43 39.35
CA MET A 101 -14.39 23.79 38.56
C MET A 101 -15.77 24.20 39.07
N SER A 102 -16.71 24.30 38.14
CA SER A 102 -17.89 25.12 38.30
C SER A 102 -18.96 24.43 39.18
N ASN A 103 -19.45 25.16 40.18
CA ASN A 103 -20.48 24.72 41.15
C ASN A 103 -21.90 24.80 40.54
N MET A 104 -22.21 24.01 39.50
CA MET A 104 -23.57 24.02 38.90
C MET A 104 -24.70 23.73 39.91
N THR A 105 -24.38 23.14 41.07
CA THR A 105 -25.24 23.13 42.26
C THR A 105 -24.34 23.14 43.50
N LYS A 106 -24.81 23.64 44.66
CA LYS A 106 -24.03 23.74 45.91
C LYS A 106 -23.54 22.40 46.51
N GLU A 107 -23.75 21.29 45.82
CA GLU A 107 -23.12 20.01 46.13
C GLU A 107 -21.87 19.91 45.25
N THR A 108 -20.69 19.95 45.87
CA THR A 108 -19.38 19.73 45.24
C THR A 108 -19.49 18.67 44.14
N THR A 109 -19.20 19.06 42.90
CA THR A 109 -19.45 18.22 41.72
C THR A 109 -18.54 16.99 41.76
N SER A 110 -18.94 15.89 41.14
CA SER A 110 -18.09 14.69 41.06
C SER A 110 -16.71 14.94 40.40
N GLN A 111 -16.57 16.04 39.65
CA GLN A 111 -15.37 16.40 38.88
C GLN A 111 -14.23 16.93 39.76
N ASP A 112 -14.45 17.99 40.55
CA ASP A 112 -14.25 17.87 42.00
C ASP A 112 -13.20 16.90 42.54
N LYS A 113 -13.80 15.91 43.18
CA LYS A 113 -13.17 14.76 43.79
C LYS A 113 -12.36 13.94 42.80
N MET A 114 -12.80 13.80 41.56
CA MET A 114 -12.04 13.08 40.54
C MET A 114 -10.70 13.76 40.25
N CYS A 115 -10.67 15.08 40.10
CA CYS A 115 -9.46 15.88 39.91
C CYS A 115 -8.51 15.73 41.11
N LYS A 116 -9.03 15.88 42.34
CA LYS A 116 -8.24 15.69 43.57
C LYS A 116 -7.67 14.28 43.69
N ALA A 117 -8.45 13.26 43.36
CA ALA A 117 -8.00 11.87 43.33
C ALA A 117 -6.87 11.65 42.31
N MET A 118 -6.96 12.26 41.14
CA MET A 118 -5.94 12.11 40.07
C MET A 118 -4.62 12.79 40.41
N ILE A 119 -4.65 13.89 41.15
CA ILE A 119 -3.45 14.60 41.61
C ILE A 119 -2.82 13.88 42.81
N THR A 120 -3.63 13.63 43.85
CA THR A 120 -3.13 13.09 45.13
C THR A 120 -2.92 11.57 45.12
N LEU A 121 -3.55 10.86 44.19
CA LEU A 121 -3.65 9.40 44.14
C LEU A 121 -4.31 8.78 45.38
N ASP A 122 -5.10 9.56 46.15
CA ASP A 122 -5.86 9.07 47.31
C ASP A 122 -7.26 8.59 46.89
N THR A 123 -7.53 7.30 47.10
CA THR A 123 -8.81 6.65 46.75
C THR A 123 -10.00 7.21 47.55
N LYS A 124 -9.76 7.85 48.71
CA LYS A 124 -10.83 8.48 49.50
C LYS A 124 -11.58 9.56 48.73
N TYR A 125 -10.94 10.21 47.76
CA TYR A 125 -11.61 11.16 46.90
C TYR A 125 -12.52 10.45 45.89
N CYS A 126 -12.09 9.32 45.33
CA CYS A 126 -12.95 8.48 44.47
C CYS A 126 -14.23 8.03 45.20
N ASP A 127 -14.14 7.68 46.48
CA ASP A 127 -15.29 7.26 47.30
C ASP A 127 -16.30 8.39 47.57
N GLN A 128 -15.89 9.66 47.42
CA GLN A 128 -16.74 10.82 47.60
C GLN A 128 -17.53 11.20 46.34
N ILE A 129 -17.28 10.54 45.20
CA ILE A 129 -17.96 10.81 43.93
C ILE A 129 -19.45 10.44 44.03
N LYS A 130 -20.30 11.47 43.90
CA LYS A 130 -21.76 11.35 43.91
C LYS A 130 -22.32 11.83 42.56
N VAL A 131 -22.83 10.88 41.77
CA VAL A 131 -23.43 11.17 40.46
C VAL A 131 -24.96 11.03 40.58
N PHE A 132 -25.69 12.01 40.05
CA PHE A 132 -27.14 11.90 39.90
C PHE A 132 -27.48 10.90 38.80
N GLY A 133 -27.89 9.69 39.19
CA GLY A 133 -28.25 8.60 38.28
C GLY A 133 -27.38 7.36 38.48
N GLY A 134 -27.98 6.26 38.94
CA GLY A 134 -27.26 5.11 39.51
C GLY A 134 -26.29 4.39 38.56
N MET A 135 -26.50 4.43 37.24
CA MET A 135 -25.61 3.74 36.29
C MET A 135 -24.29 4.52 36.05
N GLY A 136 -24.34 5.85 36.04
CA GLY A 136 -23.15 6.70 35.81
C GLY A 136 -22.17 6.70 36.99
N GLN A 137 -22.66 6.54 38.22
CA GLN A 137 -21.83 6.60 39.42
C GLN A 137 -20.78 5.48 39.47
N SER A 138 -21.20 4.23 39.20
CA SER A 138 -20.27 3.08 39.26
C SER A 138 -19.16 3.19 38.21
N MET A 139 -19.47 3.73 37.04
CA MET A 139 -18.49 3.94 35.99
C MET A 139 -17.48 5.03 36.37
N MET A 140 -17.92 6.19 36.87
CA MET A 140 -16.99 7.25 37.30
C MET A 140 -16.08 6.81 38.45
N ILE A 141 -16.61 6.12 39.46
CA ILE A 141 -15.80 5.57 40.55
C ILE A 141 -14.78 4.58 39.99
N GLY A 142 -15.21 3.66 39.11
CA GLY A 142 -14.31 2.72 38.44
C GLY A 142 -13.19 3.41 37.67
N THR A 143 -13.51 4.46 36.91
CA THR A 143 -12.54 5.27 36.16
C THR A 143 -11.55 5.99 37.08
N CYS A 144 -12.02 6.53 38.21
CA CYS A 144 -11.18 7.18 39.20
C CYS A 144 -10.14 6.20 39.77
N TYR A 145 -10.58 5.01 40.19
CA TYR A 145 -9.68 3.96 40.66
C TYR A 145 -8.73 3.45 39.56
N ALA A 146 -9.24 3.25 38.33
CA ALA A 146 -8.44 2.85 37.18
C ALA A 146 -7.28 3.82 36.91
N PHE A 147 -7.50 5.12 37.02
CA PHE A 147 -6.44 6.13 36.93
C PHE A 147 -5.37 5.94 38.00
N ILE A 148 -5.79 5.72 39.25
CA ILE A 148 -4.84 5.51 40.35
C ILE A 148 -4.04 4.23 40.11
N VAL A 149 -4.66 3.14 39.66
CA VAL A 149 -3.95 1.92 39.23
C VAL A 149 -2.97 2.23 38.10
N GLU A 150 -3.34 3.06 37.13
CA GLU A 150 -2.46 3.42 36.02
C GLU A 150 -1.17 4.10 36.52
N LYS A 151 -1.29 5.02 37.48
CA LYS A 151 -0.16 5.77 38.02
C LYS A 151 0.66 4.99 39.05
N THR A 152 0.00 4.21 39.90
CA THR A 152 0.64 3.49 41.02
C THR A 152 1.07 2.07 40.66
N LYS A 153 0.45 1.46 39.64
CA LYS A 153 0.53 0.03 39.30
C LYS A 153 0.04 -0.91 40.41
N ASP A 154 -0.67 -0.40 41.42
CA ASP A 154 -1.20 -1.20 42.53
C ASP A 154 -2.65 -1.61 42.28
N ALA A 155 -2.84 -2.83 41.78
CA ALA A 155 -4.18 -3.36 41.50
C ALA A 155 -4.97 -3.75 42.77
N LYS A 156 -4.32 -3.84 43.94
CA LYS A 156 -5.02 -4.23 45.19
C LYS A 156 -6.06 -3.20 45.60
N ILE A 157 -5.92 -1.95 45.14
CA ILE A 157 -6.93 -0.91 45.40
C ILE A 157 -8.29 -1.26 44.77
N CYS A 158 -8.33 -2.07 43.71
CA CYS A 158 -9.57 -2.54 43.10
C CYS A 158 -10.39 -3.45 44.04
N GLU A 159 -9.76 -4.06 45.06
CA GLU A 159 -10.46 -4.87 46.06
C GLU A 159 -11.38 -4.04 46.96
N GLN A 160 -11.13 -2.72 47.06
CA GLN A 160 -11.90 -1.77 47.87
C GLN A 160 -13.27 -1.44 47.24
N LEU A 161 -13.44 -1.71 45.95
CA LEU A 161 -14.65 -1.40 45.21
C LEU A 161 -15.78 -2.40 45.50
N SER A 162 -16.94 -1.87 45.90
CA SER A 162 -18.15 -2.65 46.17
C SER A 162 -19.01 -2.89 44.92
N SER A 163 -19.01 -1.94 43.97
CA SER A 163 -19.73 -2.07 42.71
C SER A 163 -18.98 -3.00 41.75
N GLU A 164 -19.65 -4.05 41.27
CA GLU A 164 -19.08 -4.98 40.29
C GLU A 164 -18.64 -4.25 39.02
N ILE A 165 -19.42 -3.29 38.53
CA ILE A 165 -19.08 -2.50 37.34
C ILE A 165 -17.80 -1.70 37.59
N ALA A 166 -17.70 -0.99 38.71
CA ALA A 166 -16.52 -0.21 39.05
C ALA A 166 -15.27 -1.11 39.16
N LYS A 167 -15.43 -2.27 39.81
CA LYS A 167 -14.38 -3.27 40.00
C LYS A 167 -13.88 -3.84 38.68
N SER A 168 -14.79 -4.12 37.75
CA SER A 168 -14.43 -4.57 36.39
C SER A 168 -13.55 -3.55 35.67
N TYR A 169 -13.95 -2.27 35.65
CA TYR A 169 -13.15 -1.20 35.03
C TYR A 169 -11.77 -1.06 35.67
N CYS A 170 -11.69 -1.12 37.00
CA CYS A 170 -10.42 -1.06 37.73
C CYS A 170 -9.48 -2.21 37.36
N TYR A 171 -9.98 -3.45 37.32
CA TYR A 171 -9.15 -4.61 36.95
C TYR A 171 -8.79 -4.66 35.46
N MET A 172 -9.67 -4.18 34.56
CA MET A 172 -9.30 -4.02 33.15
C MET A 172 -8.11 -3.06 32.99
N ALA A 173 -8.14 -1.93 33.70
CA ALA A 173 -7.02 -1.00 33.72
C ALA A 173 -5.76 -1.64 34.32
N ALA A 174 -5.89 -2.38 35.42
CA ALA A 174 -4.80 -3.13 36.03
C ALA A 174 -4.14 -4.11 35.05
N ALA A 175 -4.94 -4.92 34.34
CA ALA A 175 -4.45 -5.88 33.36
C ALA A 175 -3.63 -5.20 32.25
N ASN A 176 -4.17 -4.14 31.66
CA ASN A 176 -3.52 -3.39 30.59
C ASN A 176 -2.21 -2.73 31.04
N VAL A 177 -2.22 -2.16 32.25
CA VAL A 177 -1.13 -1.35 32.76
C VAL A 177 0.03 -2.19 33.30
N THR A 178 -0.29 -3.27 34.01
CA THR A 178 0.72 -4.15 34.63
C THR A 178 1.20 -5.22 33.67
N GLY A 179 0.42 -5.51 32.62
CA GLY A 179 0.66 -6.65 31.75
C GLY A 179 0.25 -7.99 32.37
N ASP A 180 -0.40 -7.99 33.54
CA ASP A 180 -0.83 -9.20 34.25
C ASP A 180 -2.29 -9.55 33.89
N ILE A 181 -2.45 -10.61 33.11
CA ILE A 181 -3.75 -11.07 32.63
C ILE A 181 -4.63 -11.65 33.75
N GLU A 182 -4.06 -12.05 34.89
CA GLU A 182 -4.83 -12.63 35.99
C GLU A 182 -5.86 -11.64 36.55
N TYR A 183 -5.65 -10.33 36.37
CA TYR A 183 -6.66 -9.32 36.71
C TYR A 183 -7.93 -9.43 35.87
N CYS A 184 -7.87 -9.89 34.61
CA CYS A 184 -9.08 -10.17 33.84
C CYS A 184 -9.91 -11.29 34.49
N ARG A 185 -9.28 -12.32 35.10
CA ARG A 185 -10.00 -13.38 35.83
C ARG A 185 -10.73 -12.89 37.06
N MET A 186 -10.26 -11.79 37.65
CA MET A 186 -10.89 -11.17 38.82
C MET A 186 -12.16 -10.37 38.48
N ILE A 187 -12.48 -10.21 37.19
CA ILE A 187 -13.69 -9.51 36.73
C ILE A 187 -14.93 -10.40 36.92
N PRO A 188 -15.93 -9.97 37.73
CA PRO A 188 -17.07 -10.81 38.08
C PRO A 188 -17.97 -11.13 36.88
N LYS A 189 -18.29 -10.11 36.09
CA LYS A 189 -19.24 -10.24 34.98
C LYS A 189 -18.53 -10.77 33.73
N GLU A 190 -19.02 -11.90 33.22
CA GLU A 190 -18.43 -12.60 32.07
C GLU A 190 -18.22 -11.70 30.85
N SER A 191 -19.21 -10.92 30.44
CA SER A 191 -19.06 -10.04 29.27
C SER A 191 -17.92 -9.02 29.42
N GLN A 192 -17.75 -8.45 30.62
CA GLN A 192 -16.67 -7.49 30.89
C GLN A 192 -15.30 -8.17 31.00
N ARG A 193 -15.29 -9.45 31.43
CA ARG A 193 -14.08 -10.27 31.46
C ARG A 193 -13.64 -10.62 30.04
N ASP A 194 -14.57 -10.98 29.18
CA ASP A 194 -14.34 -11.21 27.75
C ASP A 194 -13.76 -9.94 27.08
N ASP A 195 -14.35 -8.77 27.36
CA ASP A 195 -13.82 -7.46 26.91
C ASP A 195 -12.37 -7.23 27.41
N CYS A 196 -12.06 -7.63 28.64
CA CYS A 196 -10.70 -7.52 29.19
C CYS A 196 -9.70 -8.38 28.41
N TYR A 197 -10.02 -9.67 28.20
CA TYR A 197 -9.17 -10.58 27.42
C TYR A 197 -9.01 -10.11 25.98
N PHE A 198 -10.10 -9.67 25.34
CA PHE A 198 -10.08 -9.12 24.00
C PHE A 198 -9.10 -7.95 23.91
N ASN A 199 -9.28 -6.92 24.74
CA ASN A 199 -8.45 -5.72 24.73
C ASN A 199 -6.98 -6.04 25.07
N TYR A 200 -6.73 -6.94 26.01
CA TYR A 200 -5.37 -7.34 26.36
C TYR A 200 -4.70 -8.09 25.20
N ALA A 201 -5.36 -9.07 24.60
CA ALA A 201 -4.81 -9.86 23.50
C ALA A 201 -4.53 -9.01 22.26
N THR A 202 -5.47 -8.14 21.86
CA THR A 202 -5.32 -7.26 20.68
C THR A 202 -4.38 -6.09 20.94
N SER A 203 -4.20 -5.64 22.19
CA SER A 203 -3.19 -4.60 22.52
C SER A 203 -1.76 -5.15 22.61
N THR A 204 -1.59 -6.43 22.96
CA THR A 204 -0.27 -7.05 23.17
C THR A 204 0.16 -8.00 22.05
N GLY A 205 -0.75 -8.42 21.17
CA GLY A 205 -0.52 -9.47 20.17
C GLY A 205 -0.50 -10.88 20.75
N LYS A 206 -0.90 -11.09 22.01
CA LYS A 206 -0.89 -12.43 22.64
C LYS A 206 -2.22 -13.14 22.40
N TRP A 207 -2.35 -13.76 21.23
CA TRP A 207 -3.60 -14.38 20.76
C TRP A 207 -4.05 -15.57 21.61
N GLU A 208 -3.18 -16.17 22.41
CA GLU A 208 -3.49 -17.33 23.26
C GLU A 208 -4.60 -17.02 24.27
N TYR A 209 -4.70 -15.77 24.73
CA TYR A 209 -5.74 -15.33 25.65
C TYR A 209 -7.12 -15.22 25.02
N CYS A 210 -7.23 -15.22 23.69
CA CYS A 210 -8.52 -15.29 23.03
C CYS A 210 -9.26 -16.59 23.35
N ALA A 211 -8.56 -17.66 23.76
CA ALA A 211 -9.18 -18.91 24.19
C ALA A 211 -10.04 -18.75 25.45
N ASP A 212 -9.76 -17.75 26.30
CA ASP A 212 -10.48 -17.50 27.55
C ASP A 212 -11.77 -16.68 27.36
N ILE A 213 -12.02 -16.17 26.15
CA ILE A 213 -13.26 -15.46 25.78
C ILE A 213 -14.38 -16.47 25.55
N THR A 214 -15.50 -16.33 26.25
CA THR A 214 -16.62 -17.26 26.14
C THR A 214 -17.46 -16.98 24.89
N ALA A 215 -17.70 -15.71 24.59
CA ALA A 215 -18.46 -15.26 23.42
C ALA A 215 -17.77 -15.65 22.11
N SER A 216 -18.43 -16.48 21.29
CA SER A 216 -17.80 -17.04 20.09
C SER A 216 -17.41 -16.01 19.03
N TRP A 217 -18.19 -14.92 18.92
CA TRP A 217 -17.93 -13.84 17.97
C TRP A 217 -16.71 -13.02 18.39
N ASP A 218 -16.69 -12.56 19.64
CA ASP A 218 -15.57 -11.78 20.20
C ASP A 218 -14.28 -12.60 20.22
N ARG A 219 -14.38 -13.90 20.50
CA ARG A 219 -13.24 -14.82 20.41
C ARG A 219 -12.66 -14.91 19.00
N LYS A 220 -13.52 -15.00 17.98
CA LYS A 220 -13.10 -15.04 16.57
C LYS A 220 -12.37 -13.75 16.20
N ASP A 221 -12.96 -12.61 16.53
CA ASP A 221 -12.39 -11.29 16.22
C ASP A 221 -11.07 -11.06 16.98
N CYS A 222 -11.00 -11.47 18.24
CA CYS A 222 -9.78 -11.44 19.05
C CYS A 222 -8.64 -12.20 18.36
N TYR A 223 -8.87 -13.46 17.95
CA TYR A 223 -7.83 -14.25 17.27
C TYR A 223 -7.34 -13.55 16.01
N THR A 224 -8.24 -13.02 15.18
CA THR A 224 -7.86 -12.28 13.97
C THR A 224 -6.97 -11.08 14.30
N GLN A 225 -7.45 -10.17 15.14
CA GLN A 225 -6.74 -8.91 15.42
C GLN A 225 -5.43 -9.13 16.18
N ALA A 226 -5.41 -10.01 17.18
CA ALA A 226 -4.20 -10.31 17.94
C ALA A 226 -3.14 -10.99 17.07
N SER A 227 -3.53 -11.93 16.20
CA SER A 227 -2.62 -12.62 15.28
C SER A 227 -2.00 -11.67 14.25
N ILE A 228 -2.82 -10.78 13.67
CA ILE A 228 -2.36 -9.76 12.72
C ILE A 228 -1.34 -8.85 13.38
N LYS A 229 -1.64 -8.37 14.60
CA LYS A 229 -0.71 -7.52 15.34
C LYS A 229 0.60 -8.22 15.69
N ALA A 230 0.52 -9.48 16.10
CA ALA A 230 1.69 -10.31 16.39
C ALA A 230 2.48 -10.69 15.13
N LYS A 231 1.83 -10.60 13.96
CA LYS A 231 2.28 -11.18 12.68
C LYS A 231 2.53 -12.68 12.81
N ASP A 232 1.69 -13.34 13.61
CA ASP A 232 1.80 -14.77 13.93
C ASP A 232 0.65 -15.56 13.30
N PRO A 233 0.91 -16.39 12.27
CA PRO A 233 -0.13 -17.18 11.60
C PRO A 233 -0.75 -18.26 12.49
N ASP A 234 -0.09 -18.69 13.57
CA ASP A 234 -0.59 -19.79 14.41
C ASP A 234 -1.90 -19.42 15.12
N GLY A 235 -2.09 -18.14 15.45
CA GLY A 235 -3.34 -17.65 16.00
C GLY A 235 -4.48 -17.64 14.97
N CYS A 236 -4.20 -17.34 13.70
CA CYS A 236 -5.19 -17.45 12.62
C CYS A 236 -5.71 -18.90 12.49
N MET A 237 -4.85 -19.90 12.73
CA MET A 237 -5.21 -21.32 12.65
C MET A 237 -6.21 -21.77 13.72
N LYS A 238 -6.56 -20.90 14.69
CA LYS A 238 -7.66 -21.14 15.63
C LYS A 238 -9.04 -20.78 15.07
N LEU A 239 -9.09 -20.11 13.92
CA LEU A 239 -10.32 -19.73 13.24
C LEU A 239 -10.89 -20.88 12.40
N ALA A 240 -12.22 -20.91 12.25
CA ALA A 240 -12.88 -21.82 11.32
C ALA A 240 -12.53 -21.52 9.84
N TYR A 241 -12.22 -20.25 9.54
CA TYR A 241 -11.85 -19.75 8.21
C TYR A 241 -10.59 -18.88 8.33
N PRO A 242 -9.38 -19.48 8.34
CA PRO A 242 -8.14 -18.76 8.64
C PRO A 242 -7.63 -17.91 7.48
N ASP A 243 -8.11 -18.17 6.25
CA ASP A 243 -7.54 -17.65 5.00
C ASP A 243 -7.41 -16.12 4.96
N GLU A 244 -8.41 -15.37 5.44
CA GLU A 244 -8.40 -13.90 5.42
C GLU A 244 -7.34 -13.33 6.38
N CYS A 245 -7.27 -13.87 7.59
CA CYS A 245 -6.25 -13.54 8.59
C CYS A 245 -4.83 -13.87 8.08
N LEU A 246 -4.66 -15.05 7.47
CA LEU A 246 -3.37 -15.47 6.90
C LEU A 246 -2.95 -14.60 5.72
N LEU A 247 -3.89 -14.19 4.87
CA LEU A 247 -3.64 -13.27 3.75
C LEU A 247 -3.15 -11.91 4.25
N GLU A 248 -3.77 -11.35 5.29
CA GLU A 248 -3.34 -10.06 5.82
C GLU A 248 -1.94 -10.15 6.46
N ILE A 249 -1.64 -11.22 7.19
CA ILE A 249 -0.30 -11.44 7.76
C ILE A 249 0.75 -11.62 6.66
N SER A 250 0.46 -12.40 5.61
CA SER A 250 1.40 -12.60 4.51
C SER A 250 1.71 -11.28 3.79
N GLU A 251 0.67 -10.46 3.59
CA GLU A 251 0.82 -9.11 3.05
C GLU A 251 1.66 -8.27 3.99
N LEU A 252 1.35 -8.14 5.28
CA LEU A 252 2.11 -7.32 6.23
C LEU A 252 3.58 -7.74 6.38
N THR A 253 3.88 -9.02 6.26
CA THR A 253 5.23 -9.58 6.52
C THR A 253 6.06 -9.80 5.26
N GLY A 254 5.44 -9.91 4.08
CA GLY A 254 6.10 -10.44 2.88
C GLY A 254 6.44 -11.93 2.98
N ASN A 255 5.87 -12.66 3.95
CA ASN A 255 6.22 -14.07 4.18
C ASN A 255 5.36 -15.02 3.34
N ILE A 256 5.89 -15.41 2.19
CA ILE A 256 5.20 -16.26 1.21
C ILE A 256 4.91 -17.69 1.68
N SER A 257 5.60 -18.18 2.71
CA SER A 257 5.28 -19.51 3.25
C SER A 257 3.90 -19.55 3.91
N ILE A 258 3.36 -18.39 4.31
CA ILE A 258 2.01 -18.28 4.87
C ILE A 258 0.96 -18.57 3.79
N CYS A 259 1.19 -18.19 2.54
CA CYS A 259 0.28 -18.50 1.42
C CYS A 259 0.10 -20.00 1.19
N ALA A 260 1.06 -20.83 1.58
CA ALA A 260 0.92 -22.28 1.49
C ALA A 260 -0.14 -22.84 2.46
N GLN A 261 -0.40 -22.14 3.57
CA GLN A 261 -1.35 -22.53 4.63
C GLN A 261 -2.80 -22.16 4.29
N ILE A 262 -3.01 -21.27 3.31
CA ILE A 262 -4.34 -20.85 2.85
C ILE A 262 -5.03 -22.01 2.12
N GLY A 263 -6.24 -22.34 2.56
CA GLY A 263 -6.99 -23.50 2.07
C GLY A 263 -7.70 -23.25 0.75
N THR A 264 -8.29 -22.05 0.56
CA THR A 264 -9.02 -21.73 -0.67
C THR A 264 -8.09 -21.31 -1.79
N SER A 265 -8.29 -21.87 -2.99
CA SER A 265 -7.47 -21.55 -4.17
C SER A 265 -7.50 -20.06 -4.55
N THR A 266 -8.66 -19.41 -4.40
CA THR A 266 -8.84 -17.98 -4.68
C THR A 266 -7.99 -17.11 -3.76
N HIS A 267 -8.08 -17.28 -2.43
CA HIS A 267 -7.26 -16.53 -1.50
C HIS A 267 -5.78 -16.89 -1.61
N LYS A 268 -5.46 -18.15 -1.92
CA LYS A 268 -4.08 -18.60 -2.12
C LYS A 268 -3.43 -17.91 -3.30
N LYS A 269 -4.12 -17.81 -4.43
CA LYS A 269 -3.65 -17.05 -5.60
C LYS A 269 -3.47 -15.57 -5.26
N LYS A 270 -4.46 -14.95 -4.62
CA LYS A 270 -4.40 -13.55 -4.18
C LYS A 270 -3.19 -13.31 -3.28
N CYS A 271 -2.96 -14.20 -2.30
CA CYS A 271 -1.84 -14.15 -1.37
C CYS A 271 -0.50 -14.15 -2.09
N TYR A 272 -0.28 -15.09 -3.02
CA TYR A 272 0.98 -15.10 -3.77
C TYR A 272 1.15 -13.81 -4.57
N THR A 273 0.12 -13.34 -5.28
CA THR A 273 0.20 -12.11 -6.06
C THR A 273 0.51 -10.88 -5.21
N SER A 274 -0.16 -10.68 -4.07
CA SER A 274 0.09 -9.51 -3.21
C SER A 274 1.42 -9.60 -2.45
N THR A 275 1.84 -10.81 -2.07
CA THR A 275 3.12 -11.01 -1.35
C THR A 275 4.34 -10.86 -2.27
N ILE A 276 4.22 -11.22 -3.56
CA ILE A 276 5.31 -11.09 -4.55
C ILE A 276 5.79 -9.64 -4.65
N GLN A 277 4.90 -8.66 -4.68
CA GLN A 277 5.29 -7.25 -4.75
C GLN A 277 6.16 -6.86 -3.56
N LYS A 278 5.79 -7.29 -2.34
CA LYS A 278 6.60 -7.02 -1.15
C LYS A 278 7.95 -7.73 -1.17
N ILE A 279 8.03 -8.96 -1.68
CA ILE A 279 9.31 -9.66 -1.87
C ILE A 279 10.22 -8.86 -2.80
N ILE A 280 9.67 -8.41 -3.92
CA ILE A 280 10.36 -7.57 -4.90
C ILE A 280 10.83 -6.26 -4.24
N ASP A 281 10.04 -5.68 -3.34
CA ASP A 281 10.40 -4.48 -2.58
C ASP A 281 11.51 -4.70 -1.54
N THR A 282 11.67 -5.92 -1.05
CA THR A 282 12.78 -6.26 -0.14
C THR A 282 14.10 -6.55 -0.84
N GLY A 283 14.12 -6.70 -2.17
CA GLY A 283 15.34 -7.05 -2.92
C GLY A 283 15.87 -8.46 -2.61
N LYS A 284 15.01 -9.41 -2.18
CA LYS A 284 15.41 -10.80 -1.89
C LYS A 284 14.77 -11.82 -2.83
N VAL A 285 15.44 -12.14 -3.94
CA VAL A 285 14.98 -13.13 -4.95
C VAL A 285 14.70 -14.53 -4.38
N SER A 286 15.39 -14.93 -3.30
CA SER A 286 15.16 -16.21 -2.61
C SER A 286 13.73 -16.35 -2.07
N GLY A 287 12.97 -15.26 -1.97
CA GLY A 287 11.53 -15.30 -1.69
C GLY A 287 10.74 -16.01 -2.79
N CYS A 288 11.08 -15.78 -4.07
CA CYS A 288 10.40 -16.40 -5.21
C CYS A 288 10.58 -17.92 -5.22
N GLU A 289 11.75 -18.43 -4.82
CA GLU A 289 12.08 -19.87 -4.81
C GLU A 289 11.17 -20.68 -3.87
N LYS A 290 10.55 -20.04 -2.89
CA LYS A 290 9.61 -20.67 -1.95
C LYS A 290 8.21 -20.85 -2.52
N ILE A 291 7.94 -20.34 -3.73
CA ILE A 291 6.65 -20.47 -4.40
C ILE A 291 6.54 -21.88 -5.02
N PRO A 292 5.54 -22.69 -4.63
CA PRO A 292 5.42 -24.06 -5.11
C PRO A 292 4.93 -24.14 -6.56
N GLU A 293 4.11 -23.18 -7.01
CA GLU A 293 3.58 -23.15 -8.37
C GLU A 293 4.60 -22.54 -9.33
N ASP A 294 5.07 -23.34 -10.30
CA ASP A 294 6.09 -22.97 -11.27
C ASP A 294 5.78 -21.66 -12.01
N THR A 295 4.58 -21.49 -12.54
CA THR A 295 4.16 -20.28 -13.26
C THR A 295 4.30 -19.03 -12.37
N THR A 296 3.80 -19.09 -11.14
CA THR A 296 3.87 -17.98 -10.18
C THR A 296 5.30 -17.75 -9.70
N ARG A 297 6.09 -18.81 -9.51
CA ARG A 297 7.50 -18.74 -9.14
C ARG A 297 8.33 -18.02 -10.19
N TYR A 298 8.20 -18.43 -11.46
CA TYR A 298 8.96 -17.84 -12.55
C TYR A 298 8.48 -16.42 -12.86
N GLY A 299 7.17 -16.14 -12.77
CA GLY A 299 6.65 -14.77 -12.85
C GLY A 299 7.26 -13.85 -11.79
N CYS A 300 7.40 -14.32 -10.54
CA CYS A 300 8.10 -13.58 -9.47
C CYS A 300 9.57 -13.31 -9.84
N MET A 301 10.28 -14.31 -10.37
CA MET A 301 11.68 -14.17 -10.80
C MET A 301 11.83 -13.18 -11.96
N ILE A 302 10.91 -13.18 -12.93
CA ILE A 302 10.89 -12.25 -14.07
C ILE A 302 10.71 -10.81 -13.57
N ALA A 303 9.70 -10.57 -12.74
CA ALA A 303 9.43 -9.24 -12.20
C ALA A 303 10.61 -8.72 -11.36
N PHE A 304 11.29 -9.61 -10.65
CA PHE A 304 12.50 -9.26 -9.91
C PHE A 304 13.69 -8.96 -10.84
N ALA A 305 13.92 -9.79 -11.86
CA ALA A 305 14.97 -9.57 -12.87
C ALA A 305 14.80 -8.26 -13.62
N GLU A 306 13.55 -7.86 -13.90
CA GLU A 306 13.20 -6.57 -14.49
C GLU A 306 13.54 -5.41 -13.56
N LYS A 307 13.09 -5.47 -12.29
CA LYS A 307 13.31 -4.40 -11.32
C LYS A 307 14.80 -4.17 -11.02
N GLU A 308 15.53 -5.25 -10.74
CA GLU A 308 16.95 -5.17 -10.37
C GLU A 308 17.88 -5.12 -11.59
N ARG A 309 17.33 -5.34 -12.80
CA ARG A 309 18.09 -5.47 -14.05
C ARG A 309 19.17 -6.57 -13.97
N ASP A 310 18.91 -7.64 -13.21
CA ASP A 310 19.85 -8.74 -13.01
C ASP A 310 19.45 -9.99 -13.82
N THR A 311 20.09 -10.14 -14.97
CA THR A 311 19.91 -11.29 -15.86
C THR A 311 20.38 -12.62 -15.28
N LYS A 312 21.17 -12.61 -14.20
CA LYS A 312 21.56 -13.85 -13.52
C LYS A 312 20.34 -14.54 -12.91
N ILE A 313 19.29 -13.79 -12.58
CA ILE A 313 18.04 -14.33 -12.04
C ILE A 313 17.31 -15.18 -13.09
N CYS A 314 17.33 -14.76 -14.35
CA CYS A 314 16.72 -15.50 -15.45
C CYS A 314 17.35 -16.89 -15.67
N LYS A 315 18.60 -17.11 -15.24
CA LYS A 315 19.25 -18.43 -15.29
C LYS A 315 18.61 -19.47 -14.38
N ASN A 316 17.82 -19.03 -13.38
CA ASN A 316 17.08 -19.91 -12.48
C ASN A 316 15.73 -20.36 -13.06
N ILE A 317 15.33 -19.81 -14.22
CA ILE A 317 14.10 -20.19 -14.91
C ILE A 317 14.45 -21.27 -15.95
N PRO A 318 13.75 -22.42 -15.99
CA PRO A 318 14.01 -23.47 -16.98
C PRO A 318 13.83 -22.95 -18.41
N ALA A 319 14.74 -23.33 -19.31
CA ALA A 319 14.66 -22.93 -20.72
C ALA A 319 13.39 -23.43 -21.45
N THR A 320 12.71 -24.43 -20.89
CA THR A 320 11.42 -24.94 -21.39
C THR A 320 10.23 -24.06 -21.01
N TYR A 321 10.38 -23.17 -20.03
CA TYR A 321 9.33 -22.22 -19.66
C TYR A 321 9.21 -21.14 -20.73
N ILE A 322 7.99 -20.90 -21.20
CA ILE A 322 7.74 -20.07 -22.39
C ILE A 322 8.25 -18.63 -22.23
N GLU A 323 8.23 -18.10 -21.01
CA GLU A 323 8.66 -16.74 -20.67
C GLU A 323 10.14 -16.67 -20.26
N HIS A 324 10.93 -17.76 -20.36
CA HIS A 324 12.37 -17.72 -20.06
C HIS A 324 13.09 -16.67 -20.93
N LYS A 325 12.72 -16.55 -22.21
CA LYS A 325 13.25 -15.51 -23.11
C LYS A 325 12.75 -14.12 -22.73
N GLU A 326 11.50 -14.04 -22.27
CA GLU A 326 10.87 -12.78 -21.84
C GLU A 326 11.57 -12.21 -20.60
N CYS A 327 12.02 -13.06 -19.67
CA CYS A 327 12.87 -12.63 -18.54
C CYS A 327 14.10 -11.84 -18.99
N TYR A 328 14.84 -12.38 -19.98
CA TYR A 328 16.01 -11.68 -20.51
C TYR A 328 15.61 -10.41 -21.24
N MET A 329 14.56 -10.45 -22.05
CA MET A 329 14.05 -9.27 -22.76
C MET A 329 13.75 -8.13 -21.78
N THR A 330 13.00 -8.41 -20.69
CA THR A 330 12.61 -7.39 -19.70
C THR A 330 13.83 -6.90 -18.92
N ALA A 331 14.70 -7.80 -18.46
CA ALA A 331 15.93 -7.44 -17.75
C ALA A 331 16.91 -6.58 -18.60
N PHE A 332 16.93 -6.76 -19.92
CA PHE A 332 17.75 -5.96 -20.84
C PHE A 332 17.10 -4.67 -21.33
N THR A 333 15.84 -4.39 -21.01
CA THR A 333 15.07 -3.25 -21.55
C THR A 333 15.75 -1.89 -21.37
N PHE A 334 16.68 -1.75 -20.41
CA PHE A 334 17.40 -0.52 -20.14
C PHE A 334 18.93 -0.64 -20.29
N GLU A 335 19.42 -1.76 -20.83
CA GLU A 335 20.85 -1.97 -21.01
C GLU A 335 21.34 -1.23 -22.27
N THR A 336 22.42 -0.47 -22.14
CA THR A 336 23.01 0.33 -23.22
C THR A 336 24.39 -0.18 -23.62
N SER A 337 24.96 -1.11 -22.87
CA SER A 337 26.30 -1.63 -23.08
C SER A 337 26.30 -2.97 -23.80
N PRO A 338 26.89 -3.07 -25.02
CA PRO A 338 27.05 -4.35 -25.71
C PRO A 338 27.84 -5.39 -24.90
N LYS A 339 28.66 -4.95 -23.94
CA LYS A 339 29.40 -5.85 -23.04
C LYS A 339 28.50 -6.69 -22.14
N ALA A 340 27.28 -6.21 -21.86
CA ALA A 340 26.30 -6.96 -21.07
C ALA A 340 25.81 -8.24 -21.79
N CYS A 341 25.92 -8.28 -23.13
CA CYS A 341 25.56 -9.45 -23.91
C CYS A 341 26.65 -10.53 -23.94
N ASN A 342 27.92 -10.16 -23.72
CA ASN A 342 29.09 -11.07 -23.75
C ASN A 342 28.88 -12.44 -23.06
N PRO A 343 28.25 -12.52 -21.87
CA PRO A 343 28.01 -13.80 -21.19
C PRO A 343 27.09 -14.78 -21.94
N PHE A 344 26.43 -14.35 -23.01
CA PHE A 344 25.43 -15.11 -23.77
C PHE A 344 25.89 -15.43 -25.20
N GLU A 345 27.16 -15.21 -25.56
CA GLU A 345 27.67 -15.39 -26.94
C GLU A 345 27.43 -16.81 -27.48
N ASP A 346 27.41 -17.81 -26.59
CA ASP A 346 27.14 -19.22 -26.93
C ASP A 346 25.65 -19.54 -27.11
N ASP A 347 24.74 -18.76 -26.48
CA ASP A 347 23.29 -18.90 -26.68
C ASP A 347 22.82 -17.85 -27.69
N LYS A 348 22.83 -18.25 -28.98
CA LYS A 348 22.42 -17.38 -30.09
C LYS A 348 21.06 -16.71 -29.88
N THR A 349 20.14 -17.36 -29.16
CA THR A 349 18.80 -16.82 -28.93
C THR A 349 18.84 -15.69 -27.91
N ILE A 350 19.47 -15.91 -26.76
CA ILE A 350 19.61 -14.88 -25.71
C ILE A 350 20.53 -13.76 -26.20
N TRP A 351 21.59 -14.07 -26.94
CA TRP A 351 22.46 -13.09 -27.57
C TRP A 351 21.70 -12.14 -28.48
N LYS A 352 20.83 -12.67 -29.36
CA LYS A 352 19.98 -11.88 -30.26
C LYS A 352 19.06 -10.95 -29.48
N VAL A 353 18.41 -11.48 -28.45
CA VAL A 353 17.54 -10.73 -27.51
C VAL A 353 18.31 -9.56 -26.87
N CYS A 354 19.46 -9.84 -26.27
CA CYS A 354 20.29 -8.83 -25.62
C CYS A 354 20.81 -7.77 -26.62
N SER A 355 21.35 -8.22 -27.76
CA SER A 355 21.90 -7.32 -28.77
C SER A 355 20.83 -6.39 -29.35
N ASN A 356 19.60 -6.88 -29.53
CA ASN A 356 18.47 -6.05 -29.94
C ASN A 356 18.07 -5.03 -28.87
N ALA A 357 18.03 -5.42 -27.59
CA ALA A 357 17.72 -4.49 -26.51
C ALA A 357 18.79 -3.38 -26.40
N VAL A 358 20.08 -3.75 -26.46
CA VAL A 358 21.19 -2.78 -26.49
C VAL A 358 21.11 -1.86 -27.71
N ALA A 359 20.81 -2.41 -28.89
CA ALA A 359 20.63 -1.64 -30.12
C ALA A 359 19.51 -0.60 -29.98
N LYS A 360 18.38 -0.98 -29.36
CA LYS A 360 17.26 -0.07 -29.12
C LYS A 360 17.61 1.06 -28.17
N ASN A 361 18.48 0.84 -27.19
CA ASN A 361 18.80 1.85 -26.18
C ASN A 361 20.12 2.59 -26.45
N ALA A 362 20.82 2.28 -27.53
CA ALA A 362 22.08 2.91 -27.85
C ALA A 362 21.88 4.39 -28.18
N GLU A 363 22.67 5.25 -27.53
CA GLU A 363 22.64 6.71 -27.73
C GLU A 363 23.72 7.21 -28.70
N SER A 364 24.64 6.34 -29.15
CA SER A 364 25.69 6.72 -30.10
C SER A 364 26.03 5.63 -31.12
N ILE A 365 26.43 6.04 -32.31
CA ILE A 365 26.95 5.15 -33.37
C ILE A 365 28.12 4.30 -32.85
N SER A 366 28.99 4.88 -32.01
CA SER A 366 30.13 4.18 -31.41
C SER A 366 29.72 3.01 -30.50
N THR A 367 28.49 3.04 -29.97
CA THR A 367 27.90 1.93 -29.22
C THR A 367 27.43 0.83 -30.17
N CYS A 368 26.79 1.19 -31.29
CA CYS A 368 26.37 0.25 -32.32
C CYS A 368 27.55 -0.52 -32.93
N GLU A 369 28.67 0.16 -33.19
CA GLU A 369 29.89 -0.45 -33.74
C GLU A 369 30.47 -1.57 -32.87
N LYS A 370 30.15 -1.57 -31.56
CA LYS A 370 30.58 -2.59 -30.61
C LYS A 370 29.64 -3.80 -30.54
N ILE A 371 28.47 -3.76 -31.19
CA ILE A 371 27.54 -4.89 -31.27
C ILE A 371 28.08 -5.90 -32.30
N LYS A 372 28.42 -7.12 -31.85
CA LYS A 372 28.94 -8.17 -32.76
C LYS A 372 27.86 -8.81 -33.64
N HIS A 373 26.59 -8.78 -33.21
CA HIS A 373 25.49 -9.31 -34.01
C HIS A 373 25.14 -8.30 -35.10
N GLU A 374 25.56 -8.58 -36.33
CA GLU A 374 25.42 -7.72 -37.50
C GLU A 374 23.99 -7.16 -37.69
N PRO A 375 22.90 -7.95 -37.64
CA PRO A 375 21.54 -7.39 -37.73
C PRO A 375 21.20 -6.40 -36.62
N SER A 376 21.64 -6.66 -35.37
CA SER A 376 21.39 -5.74 -34.26
C SER A 376 22.25 -4.48 -34.37
N GLN A 377 23.48 -4.60 -34.91
CA GLN A 377 24.34 -3.46 -35.19
C GLN A 377 23.72 -2.55 -36.26
N LEU A 378 23.21 -3.13 -37.35
CA LEU A 378 22.53 -2.38 -38.41
C LEU A 378 21.24 -1.72 -37.91
N LEU A 379 20.42 -2.45 -37.15
CA LEU A 379 19.25 -1.91 -36.46
C LEU A 379 19.60 -0.68 -35.60
N CYS A 380 20.67 -0.80 -34.80
CA CYS A 380 21.16 0.27 -33.95
C CYS A 380 21.58 1.51 -34.76
N ARG A 381 22.35 1.31 -35.85
CA ARG A 381 22.78 2.41 -36.73
C ARG A 381 21.61 3.08 -37.41
N ALA A 382 20.68 2.30 -37.96
CA ALA A 382 19.49 2.79 -38.63
C ALA A 382 18.67 3.69 -37.72
N LYS A 383 18.47 3.28 -36.46
CA LYS A 383 17.78 4.08 -35.45
C LYS A 383 18.52 5.38 -35.11
N ILE A 384 19.83 5.32 -34.82
CA ILE A 384 20.58 6.52 -34.39
C ILE A 384 20.75 7.53 -35.53
N GLN A 385 20.84 7.05 -36.77
CA GLN A 385 20.99 7.89 -37.95
C GLN A 385 19.64 8.31 -38.56
N ASP A 386 18.52 7.79 -38.04
CA ASP A 386 17.17 7.98 -38.58
C ASP A 386 17.10 7.68 -40.09
N ASP A 387 17.79 6.62 -40.51
CA ASP A 387 17.99 6.27 -41.94
C ASP A 387 17.44 4.86 -42.23
N PRO A 388 16.25 4.74 -42.85
CA PRO A 388 15.63 3.47 -43.17
C PRO A 388 16.37 2.70 -44.27
N GLU A 389 17.22 3.33 -45.07
CA GLU A 389 18.04 2.63 -46.08
C GLU A 389 19.02 1.67 -45.40
N ILE A 390 19.45 1.98 -44.16
CA ILE A 390 20.28 1.09 -43.35
C ILE A 390 19.50 -0.19 -42.99
N CYS A 391 18.18 -0.14 -42.82
CA CYS A 391 17.38 -1.35 -42.56
C CYS A 391 17.41 -2.30 -43.76
N TYR A 392 17.38 -1.79 -44.99
CA TYR A 392 17.47 -2.64 -46.19
C TYR A 392 18.87 -3.25 -46.38
N SER A 393 19.89 -2.66 -45.76
CA SER A 393 21.25 -3.24 -45.72
C SER A 393 21.37 -4.46 -44.80
N ILE A 394 20.32 -4.81 -44.02
CA ILE A 394 20.26 -6.05 -43.20
C ILE A 394 20.27 -7.32 -44.08
N TYR A 395 20.27 -7.17 -45.41
CA TYR A 395 20.47 -8.24 -46.36
C TYR A 395 21.76 -9.02 -46.11
N ILE A 396 21.62 -10.19 -45.49
CA ILE A 396 22.70 -11.13 -45.27
C ILE A 396 22.20 -12.45 -45.84
N GLY A 397 22.68 -12.85 -47.03
CA GLY A 397 22.36 -14.11 -47.71
C GLY A 397 22.65 -15.43 -46.96
N LYS A 398 22.72 -15.36 -45.63
CA LYS A 398 22.82 -16.46 -44.66
C LYS A 398 21.48 -16.78 -43.98
N TRP A 399 20.43 -15.98 -44.20
CA TRP A 399 19.14 -16.10 -43.51
C TRP A 399 18.05 -16.53 -44.50
N SER A 400 16.96 -17.11 -43.98
CA SER A 400 15.78 -17.37 -44.80
C SER A 400 15.10 -16.06 -45.20
N ALA A 401 14.44 -16.02 -46.35
CA ALA A 401 13.80 -14.81 -46.85
C ALA A 401 12.73 -14.25 -45.89
N THR A 402 12.07 -15.10 -45.10
CA THR A 402 11.09 -14.69 -44.09
C THR A 402 11.74 -14.06 -42.86
N GLU A 403 12.89 -14.57 -42.41
CA GLU A 403 13.63 -13.95 -41.30
C GLU A 403 14.28 -12.63 -41.70
N GLU A 404 14.78 -12.52 -42.95
CA GLU A 404 15.27 -11.25 -43.52
C GLU A 404 14.13 -10.20 -43.51
N LEU A 405 12.94 -10.58 -43.97
CA LEU A 405 11.78 -9.69 -44.02
C LEU A 405 11.31 -9.25 -42.62
N ASP A 406 11.28 -10.16 -41.66
CA ASP A 406 10.91 -9.84 -40.26
C ASP A 406 11.92 -8.87 -39.62
N LEU A 407 13.23 -9.04 -39.88
CA LEU A 407 14.26 -8.12 -39.38
C LEU A 407 14.17 -6.72 -39.99
N ILE A 408 13.95 -6.63 -41.30
CA ILE A 408 13.75 -5.35 -41.99
C ILE A 408 12.52 -4.65 -41.43
N SER A 409 11.41 -5.38 -41.27
CA SER A 409 10.19 -4.83 -40.70
C SER A 409 10.36 -4.35 -39.27
N ASP A 410 11.01 -5.15 -38.40
CA ASP A 410 11.29 -4.75 -37.02
C ASP A 410 12.18 -3.49 -37.00
N CYS A 411 13.17 -3.39 -37.89
CA CYS A 411 14.04 -2.23 -38.02
C CYS A 411 13.29 -0.96 -38.40
N ILE A 412 12.48 -1.02 -39.46
CA ILE A 412 11.68 0.11 -39.92
C ILE A 412 10.67 0.52 -38.85
N THR A 413 10.07 -0.44 -38.16
CA THR A 413 9.13 -0.18 -37.05
C THR A 413 9.81 0.58 -35.92
N GLU A 414 11.04 0.22 -35.54
CA GLU A 414 11.77 0.92 -34.47
C GLU A 414 12.16 2.35 -34.86
N ILE A 415 12.53 2.61 -36.12
CA ILE A 415 12.77 3.98 -36.64
C ILE A 415 11.48 4.80 -36.55
N ALA A 416 10.36 4.24 -37.04
CA ALA A 416 9.06 4.88 -36.99
C ALA A 416 8.61 5.20 -35.55
N LEU A 417 8.98 4.36 -34.58
CA LEU A 417 8.66 4.56 -33.16
C LEU A 417 9.56 5.57 -32.44
N SER A 418 10.77 5.86 -32.94
CA SER A 418 11.62 6.91 -32.35
C SER A 418 11.05 8.31 -32.56
N ASN A 419 10.41 8.55 -33.71
CA ASN A 419 9.78 9.82 -34.07
C ASN A 419 8.34 9.57 -34.56
N PRO A 420 7.40 9.21 -33.67
CA PRO A 420 6.05 8.82 -34.08
C PRO A 420 5.30 10.02 -34.64
N SER A 421 5.00 9.98 -35.94
CA SER A 421 4.34 11.04 -36.72
C SER A 421 3.56 10.43 -37.89
N SER A 422 2.84 11.27 -38.64
CA SER A 422 2.22 10.87 -39.91
C SER A 422 3.24 10.35 -40.92
N ASP A 423 4.43 10.93 -40.99
CA ASP A 423 5.54 10.46 -41.83
C ASP A 423 6.01 9.04 -41.45
N SER A 424 5.96 8.70 -40.17
CA SER A 424 6.28 7.36 -39.66
C SER A 424 5.30 6.27 -40.12
N ILE A 425 4.04 6.62 -40.39
CA ILE A 425 3.08 5.72 -41.06
C ILE A 425 3.48 5.53 -42.52
N GLY A 426 3.91 6.61 -43.19
CA GLY A 426 4.50 6.56 -44.54
C GLY A 426 5.72 5.65 -44.59
N LEU A 427 6.55 5.68 -43.54
CA LEU A 427 7.69 4.79 -43.39
C LEU A 427 7.27 3.32 -43.25
N CYS A 428 6.23 2.99 -42.47
CA CYS A 428 5.68 1.64 -42.44
C CYS A 428 5.17 1.17 -43.82
N ASN A 429 4.57 2.06 -44.62
CA ASN A 429 4.15 1.74 -45.99
C ASN A 429 5.34 1.56 -46.96
N SER A 430 6.52 2.07 -46.60
CA SER A 430 7.72 1.93 -47.41
C SER A 430 8.31 0.52 -47.34
N ILE A 431 7.93 -0.30 -46.35
CA ILE A 431 8.36 -1.70 -46.22
C ILE A 431 7.97 -2.44 -47.50
N LYS A 432 8.97 -2.83 -48.28
CA LYS A 432 8.80 -3.56 -49.55
C LYS A 432 9.69 -4.79 -49.55
N ILE A 433 9.23 -5.82 -50.24
CA ILE A 433 10.10 -6.94 -50.62
C ILE A 433 11.07 -6.40 -51.68
N SER A 434 12.37 -6.42 -51.41
CA SER A 434 13.37 -6.07 -52.43
C SER A 434 13.35 -7.10 -53.56
N ASP A 435 13.78 -6.72 -54.75
CA ASP A 435 13.83 -7.63 -55.92
C ASP A 435 14.60 -8.92 -55.58
N ASP A 436 15.69 -8.81 -54.82
CA ASP A 436 16.47 -9.96 -54.35
C ASP A 436 15.72 -10.88 -53.36
N ILE A 437 14.86 -10.33 -52.50
CA ILE A 437 14.04 -11.14 -51.57
C ILE A 437 12.89 -11.79 -52.34
N ALA A 438 12.28 -11.08 -53.30
CA ALA A 438 11.26 -11.63 -54.18
C ALA A 438 11.81 -12.81 -54.97
N GLU A 439 13.00 -12.67 -55.57
CA GLU A 439 13.66 -13.73 -56.33
C GLU A 439 13.95 -14.96 -55.45
N LYS A 440 14.46 -14.78 -54.22
CA LYS A 440 14.63 -15.89 -53.27
C LYS A 440 13.31 -16.57 -52.92
N MET A 441 12.27 -15.79 -52.64
CA MET A 441 10.95 -16.33 -52.27
C MET A 441 10.29 -17.08 -53.42
N GLU A 442 10.45 -16.61 -54.65
CA GLU A 442 10.04 -17.29 -55.88
C GLU A 442 10.78 -18.62 -56.05
N ASN A 443 12.11 -18.61 -55.91
CA ASN A 443 12.93 -19.82 -56.00
C ASN A 443 12.58 -20.89 -54.95
N MET A 444 11.98 -20.49 -53.83
CA MET A 444 11.51 -21.39 -52.76
C MET A 444 10.03 -21.75 -52.86
N ASN A 445 9.27 -21.27 -53.85
CA ASN A 445 7.80 -21.36 -53.94
C ASN A 445 7.08 -20.82 -52.68
N THR A 446 7.61 -19.77 -52.08
CA THR A 446 7.08 -19.14 -50.84
C THR A 446 6.59 -17.71 -51.03
N LEU A 447 6.55 -17.21 -52.28
CA LEU A 447 6.24 -15.81 -52.58
C LEU A 447 4.89 -15.35 -52.00
N ASP A 448 3.84 -16.16 -52.13
CA ASP A 448 2.51 -15.82 -51.60
C ASP A 448 2.54 -15.68 -50.07
N SER A 449 3.19 -16.62 -49.37
CA SER A 449 3.37 -16.54 -47.90
C SER A 449 4.25 -15.35 -47.48
N GLY A 450 5.21 -14.95 -48.31
CA GLY A 450 6.03 -13.77 -48.10
C GLY A 450 5.25 -12.47 -48.24
N ARG A 451 4.33 -12.40 -49.21
CA ARG A 451 3.46 -11.24 -49.42
C ARG A 451 2.44 -11.08 -48.27
N GLU A 452 1.81 -12.17 -47.84
CA GLU A 452 0.94 -12.16 -46.65
C GLU A 452 1.71 -11.72 -45.39
N ARG A 453 2.95 -12.20 -45.23
CA ARG A 453 3.82 -11.81 -44.12
C ARG A 453 4.21 -10.32 -44.19
N LEU A 454 4.49 -9.79 -45.37
CA LEU A 454 4.76 -8.38 -45.59
C LEU A 454 3.57 -7.52 -45.16
N GLU A 455 2.36 -7.86 -45.63
CA GLU A 455 1.13 -7.13 -45.27
C GLU A 455 0.88 -7.16 -43.75
N TYR A 456 1.07 -8.32 -43.12
CA TYR A 456 1.00 -8.46 -41.66
C TYR A 456 2.01 -7.54 -40.94
N ASN A 457 3.24 -7.48 -41.44
CA ASN A 457 4.32 -6.69 -40.87
C ASN A 457 4.08 -5.17 -41.03
N ILE A 458 3.60 -4.73 -42.20
CA ILE A 458 3.17 -3.33 -42.43
C ILE A 458 2.04 -2.96 -41.46
N LYS A 459 1.02 -3.80 -41.35
CA LYS A 459 -0.10 -3.60 -40.43
C LYS A 459 0.41 -3.44 -39.00
N LYS A 460 1.20 -4.40 -38.51
CA LYS A 460 1.76 -4.39 -37.15
C LYS A 460 2.64 -3.16 -36.87
N CYS A 461 3.38 -2.67 -37.85
CA CYS A 461 4.15 -1.42 -37.77
C CYS A 461 3.21 -0.23 -37.52
N LYS A 462 2.17 -0.07 -38.36
CA LYS A 462 1.16 1.00 -38.21
C LYS A 462 0.48 0.94 -36.84
N GLU A 463 0.07 -0.25 -36.39
CA GLU A 463 -0.58 -0.46 -35.09
C GLU A 463 0.26 0.09 -33.93
N LYS A 464 1.55 -0.22 -33.93
CA LYS A 464 2.48 0.24 -32.90
C LYS A 464 2.71 1.75 -32.95
N VAL A 465 2.90 2.32 -34.14
CA VAL A 465 3.10 3.78 -34.31
C VAL A 465 1.88 4.54 -33.82
N ILE A 466 0.68 4.16 -34.26
CA ILE A 466 -0.58 4.79 -33.83
C ILE A 466 -0.77 4.67 -32.32
N SER A 467 -0.57 3.48 -31.75
CA SER A 467 -0.66 3.26 -30.29
C SER A 467 0.31 4.17 -29.52
N LYS A 468 1.54 4.34 -30.04
CA LYS A 468 2.53 5.23 -29.43
C LYS A 468 2.13 6.70 -29.54
N MET A 469 1.65 7.16 -30.69
CA MET A 469 1.17 8.53 -30.89
C MET A 469 0.00 8.87 -29.94
N LEU A 470 -0.93 7.94 -29.73
CA LEU A 470 -2.03 8.11 -28.79
C LEU A 470 -1.56 8.18 -27.33
N SER A 471 -0.52 7.43 -26.96
CA SER A 471 0.02 7.44 -25.59
C SER A 471 0.71 8.75 -25.18
N ILE A 472 1.05 9.60 -26.15
CA ILE A 472 1.75 10.88 -25.92
C ILE A 472 0.82 12.09 -26.12
N ASP A 473 -0.50 11.89 -26.16
CA ASP A 473 -1.52 12.92 -26.44
C ASP A 473 -1.22 13.73 -27.72
N ASP A 474 -0.68 13.07 -28.75
CA ASP A 474 -0.31 13.74 -30.00
C ASP A 474 -1.56 14.27 -30.74
N PRO A 475 -1.65 15.59 -31.01
CA PRO A 475 -2.81 16.18 -31.68
C PRO A 475 -3.04 15.67 -33.10
N GLU A 476 -2.00 15.29 -33.85
CA GLU A 476 -2.15 14.70 -35.18
C GLU A 476 -2.77 13.32 -35.07
N ALA A 477 -2.36 12.50 -34.10
CA ALA A 477 -2.97 11.19 -33.82
C ALA A 477 -4.46 11.31 -33.50
N GLN A 478 -4.80 12.28 -32.65
CA GLN A 478 -6.19 12.57 -32.31
C GLN A 478 -6.98 13.07 -33.52
N ALA A 479 -6.35 13.85 -34.42
CA ALA A 479 -6.96 14.32 -35.66
C ALA A 479 -7.14 13.19 -36.69
N LEU A 480 -6.16 12.30 -36.84
CA LEU A 480 -6.21 11.10 -37.70
C LEU A 480 -7.33 10.14 -37.28
N CYS A 481 -7.72 10.16 -36.00
CA CYS A 481 -8.82 9.38 -35.45
C CYS A 481 -10.17 10.10 -35.42
N ARG A 482 -10.24 11.41 -35.72
CA ARG A 482 -11.50 12.16 -35.84
C ARG A 482 -12.03 12.11 -37.27
N GLU A 483 -13.34 12.00 -37.44
CA GLU A 483 -13.99 12.10 -38.76
C GLU A 483 -13.93 13.53 -39.31
N GLU A 484 -13.86 13.66 -40.63
CA GLU A 484 -14.07 14.94 -41.33
C GLU A 484 -15.51 15.48 -41.13
N ASP A 485 -16.46 14.64 -40.71
CA ASP A 485 -17.88 14.97 -40.58
C ASP A 485 -18.37 15.05 -39.12
N GLY A 486 -17.72 15.85 -38.27
CA GLY A 486 -18.33 16.62 -37.15
C GLY A 486 -19.22 15.97 -36.05
N GLU A 487 -19.68 14.72 -36.14
CA GLU A 487 -20.60 14.09 -35.17
C GLU A 487 -20.09 12.72 -34.69
N ILE A 488 -19.88 12.62 -33.38
CA ILE A 488 -19.56 11.37 -32.69
C ILE A 488 -20.87 10.59 -32.53
N SER A 489 -21.01 9.44 -33.20
CA SER A 489 -22.21 8.58 -33.06
C SER A 489 -22.39 8.10 -31.61
N GLU A 490 -23.64 7.93 -31.16
CA GLU A 490 -23.95 7.63 -29.74
C GLU A 490 -23.31 6.34 -29.21
N ASP A 491 -23.06 5.35 -30.05
CA ASP A 491 -22.36 4.11 -29.67
C ASP A 491 -20.89 4.35 -29.25
N ARG A 492 -20.28 5.46 -29.71
CA ARG A 492 -18.85 5.81 -29.45
C ARG A 492 -18.62 6.58 -28.14
N LYS A 493 -19.67 7.06 -27.46
CA LYS A 493 -19.55 7.71 -26.13
C LYS A 493 -19.06 6.75 -25.05
N SER A 494 -19.27 5.45 -25.23
CA SER A 494 -18.86 4.40 -24.28
C SER A 494 -17.34 4.28 -24.09
N CYS A 495 -16.53 4.62 -25.10
CA CYS A 495 -15.06 4.57 -25.02
C CYS A 495 -14.43 5.80 -24.34
N TRP A 496 -15.18 6.91 -24.22
CA TRP A 496 -14.67 8.18 -23.69
C TRP A 496 -15.02 8.44 -22.21
N ILE A 497 -16.02 7.76 -21.64
CA ILE A 497 -16.65 8.19 -20.38
C ILE A 497 -15.98 7.64 -19.10
N ASN A 498 -14.84 6.94 -19.15
CA ASN A 498 -14.20 6.46 -17.91
C ASN A 498 -12.67 6.68 -17.86
N PRO A 499 -12.18 7.69 -17.11
CA PRO A 499 -10.75 7.97 -16.97
C PRO A 499 -9.95 6.92 -16.17
N GLY A 500 -10.60 5.85 -15.67
CA GLY A 500 -10.01 4.88 -14.75
C GLY A 500 -9.46 3.59 -15.35
N HIS A 501 -9.61 3.35 -16.67
CA HIS A 501 -9.16 2.11 -17.31
C HIS A 501 -8.35 2.39 -18.58
N SER A 502 -7.04 2.60 -18.44
CA SER A 502 -6.14 3.01 -19.53
C SER A 502 -5.94 1.94 -20.63
N ALA A 503 -5.96 0.65 -20.27
CA ALA A 503 -5.60 -0.41 -21.23
C ALA A 503 -6.76 -0.85 -22.16
N VAL A 504 -8.01 -0.83 -21.68
CA VAL A 504 -9.17 -1.32 -22.45
C VAL A 504 -9.63 -0.30 -23.48
N ASN A 505 -9.60 0.99 -23.13
CA ASN A 505 -9.98 2.08 -24.04
C ASN A 505 -8.98 2.28 -25.18
N ALA A 506 -7.68 2.08 -24.92
CA ALA A 506 -6.65 2.13 -25.95
C ALA A 506 -6.87 1.08 -27.05
N ASN A 507 -7.29 -0.14 -26.69
CA ASN A 507 -7.52 -1.21 -27.67
C ASN A 507 -8.74 -0.97 -28.56
N CYS A 508 -9.84 -0.44 -28.02
CA CYS A 508 -11.04 -0.09 -28.81
C CYS A 508 -10.74 1.05 -29.80
N PHE A 509 -10.07 2.11 -29.34
CA PHE A 509 -9.72 3.25 -30.16
C PHE A 509 -8.71 2.89 -31.27
N THR A 510 -7.75 2.03 -30.96
CA THR A 510 -6.74 1.56 -31.93
C THR A 510 -7.36 0.74 -33.06
N GLN A 511 -8.29 -0.18 -32.76
CA GLN A 511 -8.97 -1.01 -33.77
C GLN A 511 -9.80 -0.18 -34.77
N GLU A 512 -10.49 0.88 -34.31
CA GLU A 512 -11.30 1.74 -35.18
C GLU A 512 -10.43 2.67 -36.06
N CYS A 513 -9.34 3.25 -35.52
CA CYS A 513 -8.43 4.06 -36.33
C CYS A 513 -7.71 3.21 -37.39
N LEU A 514 -7.41 1.94 -37.10
CA LEU A 514 -6.84 0.99 -38.06
C LEU A 514 -7.81 0.56 -39.16
N GLY A 515 -9.12 0.53 -38.89
CA GLY A 515 -10.10 0.19 -39.94
C GLY A 515 -10.18 1.22 -41.07
N LYS A 516 -9.62 2.43 -40.86
CA LYS A 516 -9.61 3.54 -41.83
C LYS A 516 -8.29 3.68 -42.61
N TYR A 517 -7.23 2.95 -42.26
CA TYR A 517 -5.85 3.05 -42.79
C TYR A 517 -5.24 1.69 -43.20
#